data_AF-A0A519G486-F1
#
_entry.id   AF-A0A519G486-F1
#
_cell.length_a   1.000
_cell.length_b   1.000
_cell.length_c   1.000
_cell.angle_alpha   90.00
_cell.angle_beta   90.00
_cell.angle_gamma   90.00
#
_symmetry.space_group_name_H-M   'P 1'
#
loop_
_entity.id
_entity.type
_entity.pdbx_description
1 polymer ?
#
loop_
_entity_poly.entity_id
_entity_poly.type
_entity_poly.pdbx_seq_one_letter_code
_entity_poly.pdbx_strand_id
1 'polypeptide(L)'
;MTPDPEFNEHADHLAGYIAQARWFGGKGRDFEVTSVESYVLGPGVTTNLVGLRYADDASPAVDTYQLPLSSYEQPQDRLAHAAVGYWDGQHHYDAVHDRDAMHVWLRSFAGQSATEVDGAVVFATVQEHELDLETHS
;
A
#
# COMPACT_ATOMS: atom_id res chain seq x y z
N MET A 1 -0.62 26.70 1.37
CA MET A 1 -1.53 25.84 2.15
C MET A 1 -0.63 24.84 2.83
N THR A 2 -0.52 24.89 4.16
CA THR A 2 0.24 23.88 4.91
C THR A 2 -0.53 22.56 4.80
N PRO A 3 0.12 21.43 4.45
CA PRO A 3 -0.56 20.14 4.43
C PRO A 3 -1.14 19.81 5.80
N ASP A 4 -2.24 19.05 5.79
CA ASP A 4 -2.90 18.55 6.99
C ASP A 4 -1.90 17.79 7.88
N PRO A 5 -1.84 18.06 9.21
CA PRO A 5 -0.98 17.30 10.12
C PRO A 5 -1.13 15.78 10.00
N GLU A 6 -2.34 15.26 9.77
CA GLU A 6 -2.58 13.82 9.59
C GLU A 6 -1.89 13.28 8.33
N PHE A 7 -1.93 14.04 7.23
CA PHE A 7 -1.21 13.71 6.01
C PHE A 7 0.31 13.61 6.26
N ASN A 8 0.87 14.53 7.06
CA ASN A 8 2.31 14.53 7.34
C ASN A 8 2.74 13.31 8.17
N GLU A 9 1.95 12.89 9.16
CA GLU A 9 2.26 11.69 9.96
C GLU A 9 2.22 10.42 9.09
N HIS A 10 1.19 10.27 8.25
CA HIS A 10 1.07 9.13 7.35
C HIS A 10 2.24 9.11 6.34
N ALA A 11 2.55 10.28 5.77
CA ALA A 11 3.65 10.46 4.85
C ALA A 11 5.01 10.09 5.47
N ASP A 12 5.26 10.47 6.72
CA ASP A 12 6.53 10.17 7.42
C ASP A 12 6.70 8.66 7.63
N HIS A 13 5.63 7.95 8.02
CA HIS A 13 5.66 6.48 8.15
C HIS A 13 5.96 5.80 6.81
N LEU A 14 5.27 6.22 5.74
CA LEU A 14 5.48 5.67 4.41
C LEU A 14 6.89 5.98 3.90
N ALA A 15 7.39 7.20 4.07
CA ALA A 15 8.74 7.59 3.69
C ALA A 15 9.78 6.73 4.41
N GLY A 16 9.63 6.53 5.73
CA GLY A 16 10.50 5.67 6.53
C GLY A 16 10.53 4.21 6.04
N TYR A 17 9.36 3.64 5.74
CA TYR A 17 9.24 2.28 5.21
C TYR A 17 9.89 2.14 3.82
N ILE A 18 9.52 3.03 2.88
CA ILE A 18 10.03 3.04 1.50
C ILE A 18 11.56 3.18 1.49
N ALA A 19 12.11 4.09 2.31
CA ALA A 19 13.55 4.32 2.40
C ALA A 19 14.33 3.05 2.78
N GLN A 20 13.72 2.10 3.49
CA GLN A 20 14.33 0.84 3.90
C GLN A 20 14.08 -0.31 2.92
N ALA A 21 13.00 -0.26 2.13
CA ALA A 21 12.60 -1.33 1.22
C ALA A 21 13.66 -1.66 0.16
N ARG A 22 13.85 -2.95 -0.17
CA ARG A 22 14.88 -3.39 -1.13
C ARG A 22 14.57 -3.00 -2.58
N TRP A 23 13.29 -2.79 -2.89
CA TRP A 23 12.81 -2.40 -4.21
C TRP A 23 12.90 -0.89 -4.47
N PHE A 24 13.16 -0.07 -3.44
CA PHE A 24 13.21 1.38 -3.58
C PHE A 24 14.41 1.81 -4.42
N GLY A 25 14.15 2.49 -5.54
CA GLY A 25 15.18 2.91 -6.50
C GLY A 25 15.97 4.14 -6.07
N GLY A 26 15.46 4.93 -5.13
CA GLY A 26 16.06 6.20 -4.68
C GLY A 26 17.06 6.09 -3.53
N LYS A 27 17.72 4.95 -3.33
CA LYS A 27 18.65 4.74 -2.21
C LYS A 27 19.74 5.82 -2.17
N GLY A 28 19.90 6.45 -0.99
CA GLY A 28 20.90 7.48 -0.76
C GLY A 28 20.54 8.86 -1.32
N ARG A 29 19.33 9.04 -1.85
CA ARG A 29 18.78 10.33 -2.25
C ARG A 29 17.78 10.81 -1.20
N ASP A 30 17.79 12.11 -0.94
CA ASP A 30 16.77 12.74 -0.12
C ASP A 30 15.48 12.91 -0.95
N PHE A 31 14.35 12.55 -0.36
CA PHE A 31 13.05 12.65 -1.00
C PHE A 31 11.97 13.02 0.02
N GLU A 32 10.85 13.50 -0.50
CA GLU A 32 9.62 13.74 0.26
C GLU A 32 8.45 13.01 -0.40
N VAL A 33 7.47 12.60 0.42
CA VAL A 33 6.18 12.12 -0.07
C VAL A 33 5.32 13.32 -0.44
N THR A 34 4.89 13.39 -1.69
CA THR A 34 4.09 14.51 -2.22
C THR A 34 2.61 14.18 -2.35
N SER A 35 2.27 12.89 -2.43
CA SER A 35 0.88 12.43 -2.52
C SER A 35 0.75 11.02 -1.98
N VAL A 36 -0.43 10.73 -1.42
CA VAL A 36 -0.86 9.39 -1.04
C VAL A 36 -2.30 9.25 -1.53
N GLU A 37 -2.49 8.37 -2.52
CA GLU A 37 -3.82 7.99 -3.01
C GLU A 37 -4.13 6.58 -2.53
N SER A 38 -5.19 6.42 -1.74
CA SER A 38 -5.57 5.13 -1.14
C SER A 38 -6.82 4.58 -1.80
N TYR A 39 -6.76 3.32 -2.24
CA TYR A 39 -7.90 2.62 -2.82
C TYR A 39 -8.23 1.39 -1.98
N VAL A 40 -9.48 1.33 -1.49
CA VAL A 40 -9.97 0.23 -0.64
C VAL A 40 -10.31 -0.97 -1.50
N LEU A 41 -9.73 -2.13 -1.16
CA LEU A 41 -10.01 -3.40 -1.84
C LEU A 41 -10.93 -4.31 -1.01
N GLY A 42 -10.94 -4.10 0.31
CA GLY A 42 -11.80 -4.76 1.27
C GLY A 42 -11.56 -4.22 2.69
N PRO A 43 -12.24 -4.78 3.70
CA PRO A 43 -12.06 -4.35 5.09
C PRO A 43 -10.60 -4.43 5.52
N GLY A 44 -10.02 -3.27 5.88
CA GLY A 44 -8.63 -3.18 6.33
C GLY A 44 -7.58 -3.50 5.25
N VAL A 45 -7.96 -3.55 3.96
CA VAL A 45 -7.03 -3.82 2.86
C VAL A 45 -7.10 -2.70 1.83
N THR A 46 -5.97 -2.04 1.61
CA THR A 46 -5.84 -0.95 0.64
C THR A 46 -4.68 -1.19 -0.31
N THR A 47 -4.76 -0.60 -1.50
CA THR A 47 -3.59 -0.34 -2.34
C THR A 47 -3.35 1.15 -2.39
N ASN A 48 -2.13 1.58 -2.12
CA ASN A 48 -1.78 2.99 -2.03
C ASN A 48 -0.81 3.35 -3.16
N LEU A 49 -1.03 4.47 -3.83
CA LEU A 49 -0.07 5.09 -4.73
C LEU A 49 0.59 6.25 -4.01
N VAL A 50 1.90 6.12 -3.77
CA VAL A 50 2.70 7.09 -3.03
C VAL A 50 3.61 7.81 -4.02
N GLY A 51 3.36 9.11 -4.22
CA GLY A 51 4.18 9.96 -5.06
C GLY A 51 5.36 10.52 -4.27
N LEU A 52 6.57 10.42 -4.83
CA LEU A 52 7.80 10.91 -4.24
C LEU A 52 8.46 11.96 -5.14
N ARG A 53 9.01 13.00 -4.52
CA ARG A 53 9.87 13.98 -5.18
C ARG A 53 11.25 13.98 -4.55
N TYR A 54 12.29 13.88 -5.37
CA TYR A 54 13.67 13.95 -4.89
C TYR A 54 14.15 15.40 -4.81
N ALA A 55 14.94 15.71 -3.78
CA ALA A 55 15.43 17.06 -3.54
C ALA A 55 16.46 17.56 -4.58
N ASP A 56 17.15 16.63 -5.24
CA ASP A 56 18.20 16.90 -6.24
C ASP A 56 17.68 17.04 -7.68
N ASP A 57 16.39 16.76 -7.92
CA ASP A 57 15.80 16.86 -9.25
C ASP A 57 15.45 18.31 -9.59
N ALA A 58 16.07 18.82 -10.66
CA ALA A 58 15.76 20.14 -11.22
C ALA A 58 14.39 20.19 -11.93
N SER A 59 13.81 19.02 -12.20
CA SER A 59 12.49 18.84 -12.81
C SER A 59 11.47 18.45 -11.73
N PRO A 60 10.21 18.88 -11.82
CA PRO A 60 9.15 18.47 -10.89
C PRO A 60 8.67 17.03 -11.14
N ALA A 61 9.56 16.12 -11.53
CA ALA A 61 9.23 14.73 -11.76
C ALA A 61 8.83 14.06 -10.44
N VAL A 62 7.81 13.20 -10.51
CA VAL A 62 7.30 12.43 -9.36
C VAL A 62 7.45 10.96 -9.70
N ASP A 63 8.15 10.23 -8.84
CA ASP A 63 8.18 8.76 -8.86
C ASP A 63 6.98 8.25 -8.08
N THR A 64 6.21 7.32 -8.66
CA THR A 64 5.06 6.71 -7.98
C THR A 64 5.37 5.28 -7.59
N TYR A 65 5.19 4.95 -6.32
CA TYR A 65 5.33 3.61 -5.77
C TYR A 65 3.97 3.07 -5.34
N GLN A 66 3.71 1.79 -5.64
CA GLN A 66 2.51 1.10 -5.16
C GLN A 66 2.82 0.37 -3.85
N LEU A 67 2.05 0.64 -2.80
CA LEU A 67 2.15 0.03 -1.48
C LEU A 67 0.81 -0.60 -1.08
N PRO A 68 0.64 -1.92 -1.26
CA PRO A 68 -0.44 -2.68 -0.63
C PRO A 68 -0.31 -2.63 0.90
N LEU A 69 -1.37 -2.23 1.61
CA LEU A 69 -1.38 -2.18 3.08
C LEU A 69 -2.51 -3.00 3.67
N SER A 70 -2.22 -3.66 4.79
CA SER A 70 -3.21 -4.24 5.68
C SER A 70 -3.22 -3.53 7.03
N SER A 71 -4.42 -3.30 7.57
CA SER A 71 -4.65 -2.43 8.72
C SER A 71 -5.43 -3.15 9.81
N TYR A 72 -4.94 -3.07 11.04
CA TYR A 72 -5.50 -3.76 12.20
C TYR A 72 -5.58 -2.86 13.42
N GLU A 73 -6.66 -2.93 14.20
CA GLU A 73 -6.79 -2.19 15.47
C GLU A 73 -5.78 -2.65 16.53
N GLN A 74 -5.37 -3.92 16.47
CA GLN A 74 -4.42 -4.54 17.40
C GLN A 74 -3.16 -4.96 16.65
N PRO A 75 -1.98 -4.89 17.29
CA PRO A 75 -0.74 -5.30 16.65
C PRO A 75 -0.76 -6.79 16.30
N GLN A 76 -0.22 -7.12 15.12
CA GLN A 76 -0.11 -8.48 14.60
C GLN A 76 1.34 -8.96 14.70
N ASP A 77 1.67 -9.75 15.73
CA ASP A 77 3.04 -10.25 15.95
C ASP A 77 3.62 -10.99 14.73
N ARG A 78 2.77 -11.76 14.01
CA ARG A 78 3.16 -12.47 12.78
C ARG A 78 3.65 -11.54 11.66
N LEU A 79 3.23 -10.27 11.69
CA LEU A 79 3.55 -9.24 10.70
C LEU A 79 4.58 -8.22 11.20
N ALA A 80 5.18 -8.41 12.38
CA ALA A 80 6.10 -7.43 12.96
C ALA A 80 7.28 -7.06 12.04
N HIS A 81 7.74 -8.00 11.21
CA HIS A 81 8.81 -7.79 10.23
C HIS A 81 8.41 -6.94 9.02
N ALA A 82 7.11 -6.74 8.83
CA ALA A 82 6.49 -6.01 7.72
C ALA A 82 5.73 -4.76 8.22
N ALA A 83 6.01 -4.30 9.44
CA ALA A 83 5.38 -3.11 10.00
C ALA A 83 5.77 -1.86 9.21
N VAL A 84 4.75 -1.07 8.83
CA VAL A 84 4.90 0.19 8.10
C VAL A 84 4.76 1.36 9.06
N GLY A 85 3.75 1.35 9.92
CA GLY A 85 3.50 2.43 10.87
C GLY A 85 2.23 2.25 11.68
N TYR A 86 1.89 3.29 12.43
CA TYR A 86 0.65 3.37 13.20
C TYR A 86 0.02 4.73 12.95
N TRP A 87 -1.20 4.74 12.44
CA TRP A 87 -1.97 5.97 12.20
C TRP A 87 -3.46 5.64 12.13
N ASP A 88 -4.32 6.66 12.28
CA ASP A 88 -5.78 6.50 12.34
C ASP A 88 -6.26 5.45 13.37
N GLY A 89 -5.49 5.26 14.44
CA GLY A 89 -5.79 4.26 15.46
C GLY A 89 -5.48 2.81 15.07
N GLN A 90 -4.84 2.58 13.93
CA GLN A 90 -4.57 1.25 13.38
C GLN A 90 -3.07 1.01 13.15
N HIS A 91 -2.66 -0.24 13.30
CA HIS A 91 -1.36 -0.75 12.88
C HIS A 91 -1.41 -1.14 11.41
N HIS A 92 -0.46 -0.64 10.63
CA HIS A 92 -0.38 -0.87 9.19
C HIS A 92 0.85 -1.68 8.85
N TYR A 93 0.66 -2.65 7.97
CA TYR A 93 1.67 -3.60 7.52
C TYR A 93 1.71 -3.65 6.00
N ASP A 94 2.85 -4.04 5.44
CA ASP A 94 2.94 -4.38 4.02
C ASP A 94 2.10 -5.63 3.76
N ALA A 95 1.00 -5.45 3.02
CA ALA A 95 0.03 -6.51 2.81
C ALA A 95 0.61 -7.71 2.05
N VAL A 96 1.72 -7.55 1.32
CA VAL A 96 2.37 -8.67 0.60
C VAL A 96 2.85 -9.74 1.59
N HIS A 97 3.11 -9.37 2.84
CA HIS A 97 3.48 -10.28 3.92
C HIS A 97 2.28 -10.86 4.67
N ASP A 98 1.07 -10.45 4.32
CA ASP A 98 -0.15 -10.80 5.02
C ASP A 98 -1.06 -11.67 4.15
N ARG A 99 -1.18 -12.95 4.52
CA ARG A 99 -1.93 -13.94 3.76
C ARG A 99 -3.41 -13.60 3.66
N ASP A 100 -4.00 -13.07 4.74
CA ASP A 100 -5.41 -12.71 4.77
C ASP A 100 -5.68 -11.53 3.81
N ALA A 101 -4.79 -10.55 3.80
CA ALA A 101 -4.87 -9.43 2.87
C ALA A 101 -4.65 -9.89 1.42
N MET A 102 -3.66 -10.73 1.14
CA MET A 102 -3.42 -11.26 -0.20
C MET A 102 -4.56 -12.16 -0.72
N HIS A 103 -5.33 -12.80 0.17
CA HIS A 103 -6.55 -13.49 -0.21
C HIS A 103 -7.62 -12.53 -0.74
N VAL A 104 -7.75 -11.33 -0.15
CA VAL A 104 -8.63 -10.27 -0.68
C VAL A 104 -8.22 -9.87 -2.09
N TRP A 105 -6.92 -9.69 -2.34
CA TRP A 105 -6.39 -9.37 -3.68
C TRP A 105 -6.72 -10.47 -4.70
N LEU A 106 -6.52 -11.75 -4.33
CA LEU A 106 -6.83 -12.88 -5.20
C LEU A 106 -8.32 -12.93 -5.55
N ARG A 107 -9.21 -12.70 -4.57
CA ARG A 107 -10.66 -12.61 -4.80
C ARG A 107 -11.03 -11.43 -5.70
N SER A 108 -10.33 -10.29 -5.61
CA SER A 108 -10.50 -9.18 -6.54
C SER A 108 -10.15 -9.56 -7.98
N PHE A 109 -9.07 -10.33 -8.20
CA PHE A 109 -8.78 -10.90 -9.53
C PHE A 109 -9.87 -11.85 -10.02
N ALA A 110 -10.51 -12.61 -9.14
CA ALA A 110 -11.65 -13.46 -9.48
C ALA A 110 -12.97 -12.70 -9.74
N GLY A 111 -12.97 -11.36 -9.73
CA GLY A 111 -14.18 -10.55 -9.85
C GLY A 111 -15.09 -10.61 -8.61
N GLN A 112 -14.57 -11.10 -7.48
CA GLN A 112 -15.29 -11.22 -6.21
C GLN A 112 -14.84 -10.16 -5.19
N SER A 113 -14.50 -8.97 -5.67
CA SER A 113 -14.10 -7.85 -4.80
C SER A 113 -15.17 -7.59 -3.73
N ALA A 114 -14.72 -7.41 -2.49
CA ALA A 114 -15.62 -7.10 -1.37
C ALA A 114 -16.13 -5.65 -1.42
N THR A 115 -15.52 -4.81 -2.26
CA THR A 115 -15.85 -3.40 -2.44
C THR A 115 -15.96 -3.12 -3.93
N GLU A 116 -16.98 -2.35 -4.33
CA GLU A 116 -16.97 -1.70 -5.64
C GLU A 116 -15.81 -0.70 -5.62
N VAL A 117 -14.69 -1.08 -6.22
CA VAL A 117 -13.63 -0.11 -6.48
C VAL A 117 -14.21 0.85 -7.50
N ASP A 118 -14.33 2.13 -7.15
CA ASP A 118 -14.97 3.19 -7.95
C ASP A 118 -14.17 3.51 -9.23
N GLY A 119 -14.06 2.53 -10.14
CA GLY A 119 -13.29 2.57 -11.40
C GLY A 119 -11.78 2.78 -11.27
N ALA A 120 -11.27 3.11 -10.08
CA ALA A 120 -9.89 3.57 -9.89
C ALA A 120 -8.85 2.43 -9.92
N VAL A 121 -9.23 1.21 -9.51
CA VAL A 121 -8.41 0.00 -9.65
C VAL A 121 -9.23 -1.06 -10.36
N VAL A 122 -8.70 -1.55 -11.48
CA VAL A 122 -9.32 -2.60 -12.27
C VAL A 122 -8.49 -3.87 -12.15
N PHE A 123 -9.12 -4.93 -11.67
CA PHE A 123 -8.57 -6.28 -11.67
C PHE A 123 -9.11 -7.00 -12.91
N ALA A 124 -8.21 -7.58 -13.70
CA ALA A 124 -8.57 -8.29 -14.92
C ALA A 124 -7.84 -9.63 -14.99
N THR A 125 -8.58 -10.69 -15.30
CA THR A 125 -8.03 -11.98 -15.71
C THR A 125 -7.85 -11.98 -17.22
N VAL A 126 -6.69 -12.43 -17.71
CA VAL A 126 -6.34 -12.38 -19.14
C VAL A 126 -6.74 -13.68 -19.87
N GLN A 127 -7.03 -14.76 -19.13
CA GLN A 127 -7.44 -16.06 -19.65
C GLN A 127 -8.43 -16.74 -18.70
N GLU A 128 -9.23 -17.68 -19.22
CA GLU A 128 -10.21 -18.48 -18.45
C GLU A 128 -9.54 -19.61 -17.64
N HIS A 129 -8.54 -19.28 -16.81
CA HIS A 129 -8.04 -20.22 -15.82
C HIS A 129 -8.82 -20.07 -14.54
N GLU A 130 -9.28 -21.18 -13.98
CA GLU A 130 -9.93 -21.20 -12.67
C GLU A 130 -8.88 -20.86 -11.61
N LEU A 131 -9.15 -19.81 -10.83
CA LEU A 131 -8.34 -19.45 -9.68
C LEU A 131 -8.80 -20.30 -8.49
N ASP A 132 -7.88 -21.02 -7.86
CA ASP A 132 -8.15 -21.68 -6.60
C ASP A 132 -8.18 -20.64 -5.47
N LEU A 133 -9.39 -20.36 -4.99
CA LEU A 133 -9.64 -19.40 -3.91
C LEU A 133 -9.70 -20.07 -2.54
N GLU A 134 -9.72 -21.40 -2.48
CA GLU A 134 -9.96 -22.16 -1.27
C GLU A 134 -8.65 -22.68 -0.66
N THR A 135 -7.60 -22.87 -1.46
CA THR A 135 -6.28 -23.27 -0.94
C THR A 135 -5.58 -22.12 -0.24
N HIS A 136 -5.31 -22.30 1.06
CA HIS A 136 -4.48 -21.43 1.89
C HIS A 136 -3.46 -22.28 2.65
N SER A 137 -2.18 -21.86 2.63
CA SER A 137 -1.08 -22.47 3.40
C SER A 137 -0.77 -21.69 4.66
#